data_AF-A0A1R1YLN3-F1
#
_entry.id   AF-A0A1R1YLN3-F1
#
_cell.length_a   1.000
_cell.length_b   1.000
_cell.length_c   1.000
_cell.angle_alpha   90.00
_cell.angle_beta   90.00
_cell.angle_gamma   90.00
#
_symmetry.space_group_name_H-M   'P 1'
#
loop_
_entity.id
_entity.type
_entity.pdbx_description
1 polymer ?
#
loop_
_entity_poly.entity_id
_entity_poly.type
_entity_poly.pdbx_seq_one_letter_code
_entity_poly.pdbx_strand_id
1 'polypeptide(L)' 'MDTPSSKKFTLKLGTGFQNSKVSNSTGSRYNKNTVGRMIDHIYYAGLNSRLNWCTANRYLDMSDHMPITAQWTLDALE' A
#
# COMPACT_ATOMS: atom_id res chain seq x y z
N MET A 1 -2.29 9.31 3.28
CA MET A 1 -1.69 8.46 2.24
C MET A 1 -2.08 9.12 0.95
N ASP A 2 -1.15 9.26 0.02
CA ASP A 2 -1.42 9.97 -1.23
C ASP A 2 -2.09 9.07 -2.30
N THR A 3 -3.11 8.31 -1.86
CA THR A 3 -3.82 7.34 -2.70
C THR A 3 -4.43 7.95 -3.96
N PRO A 4 -5.05 9.16 -3.93
CA PRO A 4 -5.58 9.77 -5.15
C PRO A 4 -4.50 10.05 -6.19
N SER A 5 -3.37 10.64 -5.79
CA SER A 5 -2.27 10.96 -6.71
C SER A 5 -1.61 9.70 -7.26
N SER A 6 -1.38 8.72 -6.38
CA SER A 6 -0.83 7.42 -6.76
C SER A 6 -1.74 6.66 -7.74
N LYS A 7 -3.06 6.66 -7.52
CA LYS A 7 -4.02 6.04 -8.45
C LYS A 7 -4.00 6.75 -9.79
N LYS A 8 -4.04 8.08 -9.81
CA LYS A 8 -3.96 8.87 -11.05
C LYS A 8 -2.69 8.57 -11.84
N PHE A 9 -1.55 8.45 -11.16
CA PHE A 9 -0.30 8.05 -11.79
C PHE A 9 -0.39 6.65 -12.40
N THR A 10 -0.91 5.68 -11.64
CA THR A 10 -1.07 4.29 -12.12
C THR A 10 -2.04 4.19 -13.30
N LEU A 11 -3.15 4.95 -13.30
CA LEU A 11 -4.06 5.01 -14.44
C LEU A 11 -3.37 5.53 -15.71
N LYS A 12 -2.46 6.50 -15.60
CA LYS A 12 -1.70 7.01 -16.75
C LYS A 12 -0.75 5.96 -17.35
N LEU A 13 -0.31 4.98 -16.57
CA LEU A 13 0.52 3.89 -17.07
C LEU A 13 -0.28 2.88 -17.92
N GLY A 14 -1.61 2.87 -17.82
CA GLY A 14 -2.47 1.99 -18.62
C GLY A 14 -2.37 0.50 -18.27
N THR A 15 -1.77 0.14 -17.14
CA THR A 15 -1.41 -1.25 -16.79
C THR A 15 -2.54 -2.05 -16.11
N GLY A 16 -3.70 -1.44 -15.87
CA GLY A 16 -4.83 -2.11 -15.22
C GLY A 16 -4.58 -2.54 -13.77
N PHE A 17 -3.55 -2.01 -13.12
CA PHE A 17 -3.21 -2.41 -11.75
C PHE A 17 -4.29 -2.00 -10.74
N GLN A 18 -4.56 -2.91 -9.80
CA GLN A 18 -5.44 -2.70 -8.66
C GLN A 18 -4.62 -2.20 -7.45
N ASN A 19 -5.16 -1.22 -6.73
CA ASN A 19 -4.53 -0.67 -5.54
C ASN A 19 -4.91 -1.48 -4.29
N SER A 20 -3.92 -1.92 -3.52
CA SER A 20 -4.14 -2.49 -2.19
C SER A 20 -4.42 -1.40 -1.17
N LYS A 21 -5.66 -1.33 -0.67
CA LYS A 21 -6.05 -0.34 0.33
C LYS A 21 -5.45 -0.71 1.70
N VAL A 22 -4.57 0.15 2.22
CA VAL A 22 -4.11 0.07 3.61
C VAL A 22 -5.27 0.40 4.56
N SER A 23 -5.60 -0.50 5.47
CA SER A 23 -6.81 -0.39 6.32
C SER A 23 -6.57 0.31 7.66
N ASN A 24 -5.36 0.22 8.22
CA ASN A 24 -5.03 0.65 9.59
C ASN A 24 -4.23 1.96 9.67
N SER A 25 -4.12 2.72 8.57
CA SER A 25 -3.40 3.99 8.55
C SER A 25 -4.05 4.98 7.59
N THR A 26 -4.12 6.23 8.03
CA THR A 26 -4.46 7.36 7.16
C THR A 26 -3.26 7.84 6.35
N GLY A 27 -2.09 7.22 6.51
CA GLY A 27 -0.85 7.47 5.77
C GLY A 27 -0.08 8.72 6.20
N SER A 28 -0.06 8.99 7.50
CA SER A 28 0.88 9.90 8.15
C SER A 28 1.72 9.12 9.17
N ARG A 29 2.96 9.59 9.41
CA ARG A 29 3.87 9.08 10.46
C ARG A 29 4.21 10.22 11.39
N TYR A 30 4.18 10.00 12.69
CA TYR A 30 4.80 10.94 13.63
C TYR A 30 6.22 10.46 13.95
N ASN A 31 7.23 11.28 13.71
CA ASN A 31 8.61 11.00 14.08
C ASN A 31 9.18 12.19 14.85
N LYS A 32 9.41 11.97 16.16
CA LYS A 32 9.93 12.93 17.15
C LYS A 32 9.09 14.20 17.28
N ASN A 33 9.05 15.05 16.25
CA ASN A 33 8.24 16.27 16.16
C ASN A 33 7.73 16.57 14.73
N THR A 34 8.04 15.70 13.75
CA THR A 34 7.69 15.90 12.34
C THR A 34 6.62 14.91 11.93
N VAL A 35 5.58 15.40 11.26
CA VAL A 35 4.58 14.55 10.61
C VAL A 35 5.06 14.25 9.19
N GLY A 36 5.53 13.02 8.98
CA GLY A 36 5.85 12.48 7.66
C GLY A 36 4.61 11.99 6.92
N ARG A 37 4.77 11.82 5.60
CA ARG A 37 3.74 11.27 4.71
C ARG A 37 4.10 9.84 4.33
N MET A 38 3.12 8.95 4.31
CA MET A 38 3.27 7.63 3.70
C MET A 38 3.10 7.79 2.19
N ILE A 39 4.17 7.53 1.45
CA ILE A 39 4.26 7.62 -0.02
C ILE A 39 4.35 6.27 -0.70
N ASP A 40 4.50 5.20 0.08
CA ASP A 40 4.56 3.82 -0.39
C ASP A 40 3.15 3.30 -0.69
N HIS A 41 3.02 2.59 -1.80
CA HIS A 41 1.76 2.00 -2.25
C HIS A 41 2.00 0.62 -2.87
N ILE A 42 1.12 -0.33 -2.59
CA ILE A 42 1.15 -1.66 -3.20
C ILE A 42 0.08 -1.73 -4.28
N TYR A 43 0.51 -2.04 -5.50
CA TYR A 43 -0.35 -2.30 -6.66
C TYR A 43 -0.12 -3.73 -7.15
N TYR A 44 -1.17 -4.36 -7.67
CA TYR A 44 -1.13 -5.73 -8.15
C TYR A 44 -2.02 -5.92 -9.37
N ALA A 45 -1.74 -6.95 -10.17
CA ALA A 45 -2.58 -7.44 -11.26
C ALA A 45 -2.33 -8.94 -11.46
N GLY A 46 -3.21 -9.60 -12.22
CA GLY A 46 -3.07 -11.04 -12.54
C GLY A 46 -3.35 -11.98 -11.36
N LEU A 47 -3.92 -11.49 -10.26
CA LEU A 47 -4.38 -12.32 -9.15
C LEU A 47 -5.89 -12.51 -9.26
N ASN A 48 -6.33 -13.78 -9.30
CA ASN A 48 -7.74 -14.15 -9.33
C ASN A 48 -8.42 -14.03 -7.96
N SER A 49 -7.63 -13.89 -6.90
CA SER A 49 -8.12 -13.72 -5.54
C SER A 49 -8.14 -12.26 -5.11
N ARG A 50 -9.13 -11.93 -4.28
CA ARG A 50 -9.19 -10.64 -3.61
C ARG A 50 -8.10 -10.56 -2.55
N LEU A 51 -7.53 -9.38 -2.39
CA LEU A 51 -6.67 -9.04 -1.25
C LEU A 51 -7.38 -9.35 0.08
N ASN A 52 -6.73 -10.13 0.95
CA ASN A 52 -7.23 -10.43 2.29
C ASN A 52 -7.13 -9.19 3.19
N TRP A 53 -5.92 -8.64 3.27
CA TRP A 53 -5.65 -7.43 4.04
C TRP A 53 -4.39 -6.73 3.52
N CYS A 54 -4.32 -5.43 3.79
CA CYS A 54 -3.12 -4.62 3.60
C CYS A 54 -3.03 -3.64 4.77
N THR A 55 -1.89 -3.62 5.47
CA THR A 55 -1.68 -2.82 6.69
C THR A 55 -0.31 -2.18 6.69
N ALA A 56 -0.17 -1.07 7.38
CA ALA A 56 1.10 -0.44 7.67
C ALA A 56 1.58 -0.83 9.08
N ASN A 57 2.87 -1.12 9.23
CA ASN A 57 3.50 -1.39 10.52
C ASN A 57 4.17 -0.12 11.06
N ARG A 58 3.49 0.57 11.97
CA ARG A 58 3.96 1.81 12.62
C ARG A 58 4.94 1.59 13.78
N TYR A 59 5.12 0.35 14.22
CA TYR A 59 5.95 0.01 15.38
C TYR A 59 7.33 -0.52 15.00
N LEU A 60 7.54 -0.82 13.71
CA LEU A 60 8.79 -1.33 13.19
C LEU A 60 9.61 -0.18 12.61
N ASP A 61 10.70 0.19 13.30
CA ASP A 61 11.60 1.28 12.91
C ASP A 61 12.88 0.70 12.30
N MET A 62 12.87 0.51 10.99
CA MET A 62 14.02 -0.01 10.22
C MET A 62 14.59 1.01 9.22
N SER A 63 13.84 2.08 8.94
CA SER A 63 14.21 3.11 7.97
C SER A 63 13.37 4.39 8.19
N ASP A 64 13.60 5.40 7.36
CA ASP A 64 12.74 6.57 7.24
C ASP A 64 11.34 6.24 6.67
N HIS A 65 11.17 5.09 6.00
CA HIS A 65 9.89 4.56 5.54
C HIS A 65 9.19 3.66 6.56
N MET A 66 7.84 3.61 6.48
CA MET A 66 7.02 2.65 7.25
C MET A 66 6.73 1.42 6.39
N PRO A 67 6.99 0.21 6.89
CA PRO A 67 6.64 -1.01 6.18
C PRO A 67 5.14 -1.10 5.90
N ILE A 68 4.77 -1.44 4.66
CA ILE A 68 3.41 -1.81 4.26
C ILE A 68 3.44 -3.28 3.86
N THR A 69 2.48 -4.05 4.38
CA THR A 69 2.37 -5.48 4.12
C THR A 69 0.98 -5.80 3.61
N ALA A 70 0.92 -6.62 2.57
CA ALA A 70 -0.32 -7.08 1.94
C ALA A 70 -0.29 -8.62 1.85
N GLN A 71 -1.46 -9.23 1.96
CA GLN A 71 -1.63 -10.67 1.84
C GLN A 71 -2.74 -10.99 0.85
N TRP A 72 -2.46 -11.96 -0.01
CA TRP A 72 -3.42 -12.60 -0.91
C TRP A 72 -3.44 -14.08 -0.62
N THR A 73 -4.62 -14.70 -0.74
CA THR A 73 -4.72 -16.16 -0.84
C THR A 73 -4.43 -16.54 -2.28
N LEU A 74 -3.44 -17.39 -2.54
CA LEU A 74 -3.16 -17.88 -3.89
C LEU A 74 -3.99 -19.14 -4.15
N ASP A 75 -5.31 -19.00 -4.22
CA ASP A 75 -6.18 -20.10 -4.63
C ASP A 75 -6.07 -20.23 -6.16
N ALA A 76 -5.19 -21.14 -6.58
CA ALA A 76 -4.83 -21.45 -7.96
C ALA A 76 -4.23 -20.27 -8.75
N LEU A 77 -2.89 -20.24 -8.80
CA LEU A 77 -2.20 -19.81 -10.02
C LEU A 77 -2.67 -20.78 -11.11
N GLU A 78 -3.69 -20.41 -11.87
CA GLU A 78 -4.07 -21.09 -13.10
C GLU A 78 -3.19 -20.60 -14.26
#